data_AF-A0A0H3WLT7-F1
#
_entry.id   AF-A0A0H3WLT7-F1
#
_cell.length_a   1.000
_cell.length_b   1.000
_cell.length_c   1.000
_cell.angle_alpha   90.00
_cell.angle_beta   90.00
_cell.angle_gamma   90.00
#
_symmetry.space_group_name_H-M   'P 1'
#
loop_
_entity.id
_entity.type
_entity.pdbx_description
1 polymer ?
#
loop_
_entity_poly.entity_id
_entity_poly.type
_entity_poly.pdbx_seq_one_letter_code
_entity_poly.pdbx_strand_id
1 'polypeptide(L)'
;VAVSAKTGLNIDLVLEAIVQRIPPPKPRDTDKLQALIIDSWFDNYLGVVSLVRVMQGEIKPGSKILVMSTGRTHLVDKVGVFTPKRKELAALGAGEVGWINASIKDVHGAPVGDTLTLAADPAPHALPGF
;
A
#
# COMPACT_ATOMS: atom_id res chain seq x y z
N VAL A 1 10.27 27.21 11.78
CA VAL A 1 9.83 28.15 10.71
C VAL A 1 8.33 28.30 10.85
N ALA A 2 7.82 29.54 10.91
CA ALA A 2 6.38 29.77 10.87
C ALA A 2 5.86 29.53 9.45
N VAL A 3 4.71 28.86 9.33
CA VAL A 3 4.10 28.49 8.05
C VAL A 3 2.66 29.02 8.00
N SER A 4 2.15 29.32 6.80
CA SER A 4 0.76 29.72 6.60
C SER A 4 0.12 28.92 5.48
N ALA A 5 -0.75 27.97 5.84
CA ALA A 5 -1.48 27.15 4.87
C ALA A 5 -2.44 27.96 3.98
N LYS A 6 -2.97 29.09 4.48
CA LYS A 6 -3.91 29.95 3.73
C LYS A 6 -3.22 30.71 2.60
N THR A 7 -2.02 31.22 2.85
CA THR A 7 -1.30 32.10 1.90
C THR A 7 -0.22 31.35 1.12
N GLY A 8 0.15 30.15 1.56
CA GLY A 8 1.24 29.36 0.98
C GLY A 8 2.62 29.72 1.52
N LEU A 9 2.71 30.61 2.52
CA LEU A 9 3.99 31.04 3.08
C LEU A 9 4.78 29.85 3.66
N ASN A 10 6.00 29.66 3.14
CA ASN A 10 6.99 28.67 3.58
C ASN A 10 6.57 27.18 3.42
N ILE A 11 5.67 26.85 2.49
CA ILE A 11 5.30 25.44 2.21
C ILE A 11 6.48 24.63 1.64
N ASP A 12 7.30 25.24 0.80
CA ASP A 12 8.55 24.67 0.28
C ASP A 12 9.49 24.23 1.41
N LEU A 13 9.61 25.04 2.48
CA LEU A 13 10.42 24.69 3.65
C LEU A 13 9.84 23.50 4.43
N VAL A 14 8.54 23.24 4.35
CA VAL A 14 7.92 22.02 4.90
C VAL A 14 8.34 20.81 4.09
N LEU A 15 8.32 20.91 2.75
CA LEU A 15 8.77 19.83 1.86
C LEU A 15 10.25 19.49 2.09
N GLU A 16 11.09 20.51 2.21
CA GLU A 16 12.52 20.32 2.52
C GLU A 16 12.73 19.67 3.90
N ALA A 17 11.97 20.12 4.91
CA ALA A 17 12.04 19.53 6.24
C ALA A 17 11.58 18.06 6.25
N ILE A 18 10.60 17.69 5.43
CA ILE A 18 10.17 16.29 5.26
C ILE A 18 11.33 15.45 4.73
N VAL A 19 12.01 15.90 3.67
CA VAL A 19 13.14 15.18 3.07
C VAL A 19 14.31 15.04 4.04
N GLN A 20 14.63 16.09 4.80
CA GLN A 20 15.79 16.09 5.71
C GLN A 20 15.55 15.30 7.01
N ARG A 21 14.31 15.26 7.51
CA ARG A 21 14.00 14.74 8.86
C ARG A 21 13.36 13.37 8.84
N ILE A 22 12.61 13.03 7.79
CA ILE A 22 11.94 11.73 7.69
C ILE A 22 12.89 10.78 6.92
N PRO A 23 13.39 9.72 7.57
CA PRO A 23 14.28 8.79 6.89
C PRO A 23 13.54 8.03 5.78
N PRO A 24 14.25 7.61 4.72
CA PRO A 24 13.66 6.77 3.70
C PRO A 24 13.17 5.43 4.29
N PRO A 25 12.24 4.74 3.59
CA PRO A 25 11.83 3.38 3.96
C PRO A 25 13.03 2.46 4.13
N LYS A 26 13.04 1.68 5.21
CA LYS A 26 14.14 0.76 5.52
C LYS A 26 13.87 -0.62 4.90
N PRO A 27 14.88 -1.29 4.32
CA PRO A 27 14.78 -2.69 3.98
C PRO A 27 14.43 -3.54 5.21
N ARG A 28 13.74 -4.66 5.00
CA ARG A 28 13.39 -5.62 6.05
C ARG A 28 14.25 -6.89 5.96
N ASP A 29 14.14 -7.74 6.97
CA ASP A 29 14.89 -9.00 7.09
C ASP A 29 14.42 -10.11 6.13
N THR A 30 13.56 -9.78 5.16
CA THR A 30 13.05 -10.69 4.15
C THR A 30 13.02 -9.98 2.79
N ASP A 31 13.07 -10.73 1.71
CA ASP A 31 12.84 -10.28 0.34
C ASP A 31 11.38 -10.48 -0.10
N LYS A 32 10.59 -11.22 0.68
CA LYS A 32 9.22 -11.58 0.38
C LYS A 32 8.27 -10.40 0.52
N LEU A 33 7.17 -10.45 -0.24
CA LEU A 33 6.16 -9.41 -0.23
C LEU A 33 5.53 -9.26 1.16
N GLN A 34 5.62 -8.05 1.71
CA GLN A 34 4.84 -7.62 2.87
C GLN A 34 4.24 -6.26 2.54
N ALA A 35 2.93 -6.20 2.31
CA ALA A 35 2.22 -4.94 2.13
C ALA A 35 1.16 -4.74 3.20
N LEU A 36 1.19 -3.59 3.85
CA LEU A 36 0.24 -3.19 4.90
C LEU A 36 -0.99 -2.56 4.25
N ILE A 37 -2.18 -3.04 4.61
CA ILE A 37 -3.43 -2.38 4.26
C ILE A 37 -3.61 -1.16 5.16
N ILE A 38 -3.54 0.05 4.60
CA ILE A 38 -3.71 1.30 5.35
C ILE A 38 -5.19 1.64 5.47
N ASP A 39 -5.93 1.46 4.38
CA ASP A 39 -7.35 1.78 4.28
C ASP A 39 -7.98 0.93 3.17
N SER A 40 -9.30 0.73 3.24
CA SER A 40 -10.07 0.00 2.25
C SER A 40 -11.44 0.65 2.07
N TRP A 41 -11.87 0.88 0.83
CA TRP A 41 -13.19 1.40 0.53
C TRP A 41 -13.83 0.67 -0.65
N PHE A 42 -15.15 0.77 -0.76
CA PHE A 42 -15.90 0.21 -1.87
C PHE A 42 -16.01 1.23 -3.03
N ASP A 43 -15.69 0.77 -4.23
CA ASP A 43 -15.89 1.48 -5.49
C ASP A 43 -16.94 0.75 -6.32
N ASN A 44 -17.96 1.48 -6.81
CA ASN A 44 -19.11 0.89 -7.50
C ASN A 44 -18.75 0.08 -8.76
N TYR A 45 -17.61 0.37 -9.38
CA TYR A 45 -17.18 -0.33 -10.60
C TYR A 45 -16.06 -1.33 -10.33
N LEU A 46 -15.15 -0.98 -9.41
CA LEU A 46 -13.96 -1.79 -9.15
C LEU A 46 -14.13 -2.78 -8.00
N GLY A 47 -15.19 -2.67 -7.19
CA GLY A 47 -15.34 -3.43 -5.95
C GLY A 47 -14.50 -2.84 -4.83
N VAL A 48 -13.98 -3.67 -3.93
CA VAL A 48 -13.13 -3.17 -2.83
C VAL A 48 -11.75 -2.76 -3.37
N VAL A 49 -11.39 -1.50 -3.13
CA VAL A 49 -10.06 -0.96 -3.39
C VAL A 49 -9.34 -0.80 -2.07
N SER A 50 -8.14 -1.35 -1.98
CA SER A 50 -7.29 -1.22 -0.78
C SER A 50 -6.13 -0.28 -1.05
N LEU A 51 -5.95 0.70 -0.17
CA LEU A 51 -4.73 1.50 -0.10
C LEU A 51 -3.70 0.74 0.72
N VAL A 52 -2.55 0.48 0.11
CA VAL A 52 -1.49 -0.33 0.71
C VAL A 52 -0.17 0.42 0.73
N ARG A 53 0.64 0.13 1.73
CA ARG A 53 2.07 0.46 1.77
C ARG A 53 2.87 -0.82 1.61
N VAL A 54 3.68 -0.91 0.56
CA VAL A 54 4.59 -2.04 0.37
C VAL A 54 5.78 -1.82 1.31
N MET A 55 5.89 -2.64 2.34
CA MET A 55 7.00 -2.59 3.28
C MET A 55 8.23 -3.29 2.70
N GLN A 56 8.02 -4.32 1.88
CA GLN A 56 9.06 -5.13 1.25
C GLN A 56 8.48 -5.93 0.07
N GLY A 57 9.33 -6.30 -0.89
CA GLY A 57 8.93 -7.05 -2.07
C GLY A 57 8.20 -6.19 -3.11
N GLU A 58 7.37 -6.82 -3.94
CA GLU A 58 6.70 -6.17 -5.07
C GLU A 58 5.31 -6.78 -5.33
N ILE A 59 4.34 -5.95 -5.71
CA ILE A 59 2.99 -6.37 -6.15
C ILE A 59 2.83 -6.02 -7.63
N LYS A 60 2.43 -7.00 -8.45
CA LYS A 60 2.11 -6.81 -9.87
C LYS A 60 0.66 -7.18 -10.17
N PRO A 61 0.01 -6.54 -11.16
CA PRO A 61 -1.17 -7.10 -11.81
C PRO A 61 -0.93 -8.57 -12.21
N GLY A 62 -1.93 -9.42 -12.00
CA GLY A 62 -1.85 -10.87 -12.18
C GLY A 62 -1.25 -11.65 -11.00
N SER A 63 -0.73 -10.98 -9.98
CA SER A 63 -0.20 -11.66 -8.78
C SER A 63 -1.34 -12.25 -7.96
N LYS A 64 -1.16 -13.49 -7.49
CA LYS A 64 -2.06 -14.08 -6.48
C LYS A 64 -1.56 -13.72 -5.09
N ILE A 65 -2.27 -12.84 -4.41
CA ILE A 65 -1.96 -12.38 -3.06
C ILE A 65 -2.71 -13.21 -2.02
N LEU A 66 -2.14 -13.33 -0.83
CA LEU A 66 -2.69 -13.95 0.37
C LEU A 66 -2.86 -12.87 1.44
N VAL A 67 -4.07 -12.77 1.97
CA VAL A 67 -4.41 -11.95 3.13
C VAL A 67 -4.09 -12.77 4.38
N MET A 68 -3.08 -12.35 5.15
CA MET A 68 -2.50 -13.21 6.19
C MET A 68 -3.45 -13.51 7.35
N SER A 69 -4.29 -12.56 7.78
CA SER A 69 -5.24 -12.82 8.88
C SER A 69 -6.36 -13.79 8.49
N THR A 70 -6.87 -13.70 7.25
CA THR A 70 -8.03 -14.48 6.80
C THR A 70 -7.65 -15.78 6.10
N GLY A 71 -6.40 -15.92 5.67
CA GLY A 71 -5.92 -17.03 4.85
C GLY A 71 -6.49 -17.04 3.43
N ARG A 72 -7.24 -16.00 3.02
CA ARG A 72 -7.88 -15.94 1.71
C ARG A 72 -6.91 -15.45 0.65
N THR A 73 -7.01 -16.04 -0.54
CA THR A 73 -6.21 -15.61 -1.69
C THR A 73 -7.05 -14.85 -2.69
N HIS A 74 -6.49 -13.79 -3.26
CA HIS A 74 -7.12 -12.93 -4.26
C HIS A 74 -6.17 -12.70 -5.44
N LEU A 75 -6.74 -12.50 -6.63
CA LEU A 75 -5.96 -12.15 -7.83
C LEU A 75 -5.92 -10.63 -7.95
N VAL A 76 -4.74 -10.06 -8.04
CA VAL A 76 -4.57 -8.62 -8.26
C VAL A 76 -4.90 -8.29 -9.71
N ASP A 77 -5.91 -7.47 -9.93
CA ASP A 77 -6.30 -7.02 -11.26
C ASP A 77 -5.46 -5.83 -11.70
N LYS A 78 -5.32 -4.85 -10.80
CA LYS A 78 -4.64 -3.58 -11.08
C LYS A 78 -3.96 -3.04 -9.83
N VAL A 79 -2.88 -2.31 -10.05
CA VAL A 79 -2.17 -1.55 -9.02
C VAL A 79 -1.88 -0.14 -9.52
N GLY A 80 -1.67 0.80 -8.62
CA GLY A 80 -1.31 2.15 -9.01
C GLY A 80 -1.09 3.10 -7.84
N VAL A 81 -0.89 4.36 -8.17
CA VAL A 81 -0.70 5.46 -7.20
C VAL A 81 -1.73 6.57 -7.44
N PHE A 82 -1.78 7.53 -6.52
CA PHE A 82 -2.60 8.73 -6.66
C PHE A 82 -1.72 9.95 -6.97
N THR A 83 -2.05 10.69 -8.03
CA THR A 83 -1.31 11.89 -8.46
C THR A 83 -2.19 13.06 -8.94
N PRO A 84 -3.17 13.60 -8.18
CA PRO A 84 -3.99 13.02 -7.10
C PRO A 84 -5.11 12.11 -7.65
N LYS A 85 -5.31 12.10 -8.97
CA LYS A 85 -6.17 11.11 -9.66
C LYS A 85 -5.48 9.74 -9.69
N ARG A 86 -6.25 8.67 -9.90
CA ARG A 86 -5.69 7.33 -10.05
C ARG A 86 -4.78 7.26 -11.28
N LYS A 87 -3.56 6.77 -11.08
CA LYS A 87 -2.61 6.43 -12.13
C LYS A 87 -2.26 4.95 -11.98
N GLU A 88 -2.59 4.16 -12.99
CA GLU A 88 -2.22 2.74 -13.05
C GLU A 88 -0.70 2.61 -13.24
N LEU A 89 -0.09 1.64 -12.56
CA LEU A 89 1.33 1.30 -12.67
C LEU A 89 1.48 -0.19 -13.02
N ALA A 90 2.67 -0.54 -13.53
CA ALA A 90 3.02 -1.94 -13.80
C ALA A 90 3.27 -2.75 -12.52
N ALA A 91 3.68 -2.08 -11.44
CA ALA A 91 3.96 -2.69 -10.16
C ALA A 91 3.92 -1.64 -9.03
N LEU A 92 3.83 -2.12 -7.78
CA LEU A 92 4.17 -1.38 -6.58
C LEU A 92 5.35 -2.08 -5.88
N GLY A 93 6.46 -1.38 -5.74
CA GLY A 93 7.69 -1.87 -5.12
C GLY A 93 7.87 -1.44 -3.67
N ALA A 94 8.92 -1.94 -3.03
CA ALA A 94 9.24 -1.66 -1.63
C ALA A 94 9.35 -0.16 -1.34
N GLY A 95 8.68 0.29 -0.29
CA GLY A 95 8.59 1.68 0.14
C GLY A 95 7.46 2.48 -0.51
N GLU A 96 6.87 1.99 -1.60
CA GLU A 96 5.79 2.69 -2.29
C GLU A 96 4.44 2.56 -1.56
N VAL A 97 3.63 3.60 -1.71
CA VAL A 97 2.24 3.66 -1.22
C VAL A 97 1.33 3.81 -2.42
N GLY A 98 0.37 2.91 -2.55
CA GLY A 98 -0.49 2.83 -3.72
C GLY A 98 -1.80 2.12 -3.43
N TRP A 99 -2.67 2.09 -4.43
CA TRP A 99 -3.92 1.35 -4.36
C TRP A 99 -3.80 0.03 -5.13
N ILE A 100 -4.55 -0.97 -4.69
CA ILE A 100 -4.73 -2.24 -5.38
C ILE A 100 -6.21 -2.53 -5.57
N ASN A 101 -6.54 -3.15 -6.71
CA ASN A 101 -7.81 -3.83 -6.91
C ASN A 101 -7.53 -5.33 -7.06
N ALA A 102 -8.23 -6.16 -6.30
CA ALA A 102 -8.05 -7.61 -6.31
C ALA A 102 -9.38 -8.39 -6.35
N SER A 103 -10.41 -7.83 -7.02
CA SER A 103 -11.74 -8.43 -7.17
C SER A 103 -12.35 -8.92 -5.84
N ILE A 104 -12.02 -8.21 -4.75
CA ILE A 104 -12.53 -8.51 -3.43
C ILE A 104 -13.96 -7.97 -3.35
N LYS A 105 -14.92 -8.88 -3.10
CA LYS A 105 -16.35 -8.53 -3.06
C LYS A 105 -16.81 -7.92 -1.74
N ASP A 106 -16.07 -8.18 -0.67
CA ASP A 106 -16.41 -7.80 0.70
C ASP A 106 -15.22 -7.10 1.37
N VAL A 107 -15.45 -5.94 1.96
CA VAL A 107 -14.41 -5.15 2.65
C VAL A 107 -13.78 -5.95 3.80
N HIS A 108 -14.53 -6.88 4.41
CA HIS A 108 -13.99 -7.79 5.43
C HIS A 108 -13.01 -8.83 4.85
N GLY A 109 -12.90 -8.96 3.53
CA GLY A 109 -11.88 -9.77 2.87
C GLY A 109 -10.49 -9.15 2.89
N ALA A 110 -10.36 -7.85 3.18
CA ALA A 110 -9.11 -7.11 3.24
C ALA A 110 -9.15 -6.11 4.42
N PRO A 111 -9.09 -6.61 5.67
CA PRO A 111 -9.22 -5.78 6.85
C PRO A 111 -8.07 -4.76 6.94
N VAL A 112 -8.41 -3.54 7.34
CA VAL A 112 -7.42 -2.48 7.57
C VAL A 112 -6.39 -2.95 8.58
N GLY A 113 -5.12 -2.71 8.28
CA GLY A 113 -3.93 -3.05 9.06
C GLY A 113 -3.45 -4.50 8.95
N ASP A 114 -4.11 -5.32 8.14
CA ASP A 114 -3.61 -6.66 7.78
C ASP A 114 -2.43 -6.60 6.81
N THR A 115 -1.77 -7.75 6.66
CA THR A 115 -0.63 -7.95 5.76
C THR A 115 -1.02 -8.76 4.53
N LEU A 116 -0.65 -8.25 3.36
CA LEU A 116 -0.69 -8.97 2.10
C LEU A 116 0.69 -9.53 1.78
N THR A 117 0.72 -10.79 1.35
CA THR A 117 1.91 -11.47 0.81
C THR A 117 1.56 -12.19 -0.50
N LEU A 118 2.55 -12.69 -1.23
CA LEU A 118 2.29 -13.59 -2.36
C LEU A 118 1.84 -14.96 -1.87
N ALA A 119 0.83 -15.55 -2.51
CA ALA A 119 0.28 -16.84 -2.12
C ALA A 119 1.24 -18.01 -2.47
N ALA A 120 2.01 -17.89 -3.55
CA ALA A 120 2.97 -18.90 -3.99
C ALA A 120 4.28 -18.87 -3.20
N ASP A 121 4.63 -17.71 -2.63
CA ASP A 121 5.82 -17.53 -1.81
C ASP A 121 5.51 -16.58 -0.63
N PRO A 122 4.84 -17.10 0.42
CA PRO A 122 4.37 -16.28 1.52
C PRO A 122 5.52 -15.81 2.42
N ALA A 123 5.39 -14.58 2.92
CA ALA A 123 6.23 -14.01 3.97
C ALA A 123 6.18 -14.89 5.24
N PRO A 124 7.29 -15.02 5.97
CA PRO A 124 7.36 -15.89 7.14
C PRO A 124 6.45 -15.44 8.29
N HIS A 125 6.26 -14.13 8.43
CA HIS A 125 5.46 -13.52 9.48
C HIS A 125 4.68 -12.31 8.95
N ALA A 126 3.51 -12.06 9.53
CA ALA A 126 2.75 -10.84 9.27
C ALA A 126 3.46 -9.62 9.88
N LEU A 127 3.09 -8.42 9.43
CA LEU A 127 3.54 -7.18 10.04
C LEU A 127 2.95 -7.06 11.46
N PRO A 128 3.75 -6.62 12.44
CA PRO A 128 3.25 -6.40 13.80
C PRO A 128 2.33 -5.19 13.85
N GLY A 129 1.36 -5.21 14.79
CA GLY A 129 0.40 -4.12 14.97
C GLY A 129 -1.05 -4.53 14.72
N PHE A 130 -1.29 -5.81 14.46
CA PHE A 130 -2.58 -6.50 14.48
C PHE A 130 -2.53 -7.70 15.41
#